data_AF-T1C6N1-F1
#
_entry.id   AF-T1C6N1-F1
#
_cell.length_a   1.000
_cell.length_b   1.000
_cell.length_c   1.000
_cell.angle_alpha   90.00
_cell.angle_beta   90.00
_cell.angle_gamma   90.00
#
_symmetry.space_group_name_H-M   'P 1'
#
loop_
_entity.id
_entity.type
_entity.pdbx_description
1 polymer ?
#
loop_
_entity_poly.entity_id
_entity_poly.type
_entity_poly.pdbx_seq_one_letter_code
_entity_poly.pdbx_strand_id
1 'polypeptide(L)' 'MLGWDNHFLAGHSMSARLLDGRKVADELLQRIAARVAVRRASGHVPPNLAVVLVGADPASSVYVRNKRRASKQVGFSAR' A
#
# COMPACT_ATOMS: atom_id res chain seq x y z
N MET A 1 45.99 18.90 20.13
CA MET A 1 46.00 18.75 18.66
C MET A 1 44.83 17.86 18.30
N LEU A 2 43.71 18.53 17.95
CA LEU A 2 42.49 18.06 17.30
C LEU A 2 41.79 16.82 17.90
N GLY A 3 40.97 17.09 18.92
CA GLY A 3 39.78 16.29 19.18
C GLY A 3 38.81 16.46 18.03
N TRP A 4 38.36 15.34 17.46
CA TRP A 4 37.25 15.30 16.50
C TRP A 4 35.95 15.14 17.28
N ASP A 5 35.63 16.21 17.98
CA ASP A 5 34.31 16.75 18.26
C ASP A 5 33.11 15.92 17.75
N ASN A 6 32.45 15.26 18.72
CA ASN A 6 31.08 14.76 18.71
C ASN A 6 30.05 15.89 18.48
N HIS A 7 30.15 16.61 17.36
CA HIS A 7 29.27 17.72 17.02
C HIS A 7 27.97 17.29 16.31
N PHE A 8 27.61 16.00 16.35
CA PHE A 8 26.35 15.51 15.77
C PHE A 8 25.18 15.35 16.76
N LEU A 9 25.37 15.67 18.05
CA LEU A 9 24.31 15.49 19.08
C LEU A 9 23.79 16.80 19.70
N ALA A 10 23.87 17.92 19.00
CA ALA A 10 23.17 19.14 19.42
C ALA A 10 22.53 19.84 18.22
N GLY A 11 21.18 19.83 18.17
CA GLY A 11 20.46 20.89 17.47
C GLY A 11 19.68 20.55 16.20
N HIS A 12 19.05 19.37 16.09
CA HIS A 12 17.97 19.18 15.12
C HIS A 12 16.76 18.51 15.78
N SER A 13 15.88 19.32 16.39
CA SER A 13 14.46 18.99 16.49
C SER A 13 13.85 19.03 15.08
N MET A 14 14.22 18.06 14.23
CA MET A 14 13.52 17.80 12.99
C MET A 14 12.32 16.92 13.34
N SER A 15 11.23 17.57 13.77
CA SER A 15 9.93 16.94 13.96
C SER A 15 9.29 16.60 12.61
N ALA A 16 9.98 15.76 11.83
CA ALA A 16 9.42 15.21 10.61
C ALA A 16 8.16 14.44 10.98
N ARG A 17 7.01 14.89 10.46
CA ARG A 17 5.75 14.16 10.63
C ARG A 17 5.84 12.87 9.82
N LEU A 18 5.73 11.73 10.50
CA LEU A 18 5.61 10.44 9.83
C LEU A 18 4.31 10.42 9.01
N LEU A 19 4.45 10.32 7.68
CA LEU A 19 3.30 10.08 6.81
C LEU A 19 2.98 8.59 6.84
N ASP A 20 1.94 8.24 7.59
CA ASP A 20 1.47 6.86 7.71
C ASP A 20 0.72 6.42 6.43
N GLY A 21 1.50 5.95 5.45
CA GLY A 21 0.96 5.42 4.21
C GLY A 21 0.09 4.17 4.40
N ARG A 22 0.23 3.44 5.51
CA ARG A 22 -0.61 2.28 5.81
C ARG A 22 -2.02 2.73 6.17
N LYS A 23 -2.13 3.71 7.07
CA LYS A 23 -3.44 4.29 7.43
C LYS A 23 -4.15 4.84 6.20
N VAL A 24 -3.44 5.60 5.37
CA VAL A 24 -3.99 6.16 4.12
C VAL A 24 -4.44 5.04 3.16
N ALA A 25 -3.64 3.99 3.02
CA ALA A 25 -4.00 2.85 2.16
C ALA A 25 -5.25 2.11 2.69
N ASP A 26 -5.35 1.90 4.00
CA ASP A 26 -6.50 1.22 4.62
C ASP A 26 -7.79 2.02 4.41
N GLU A 27 -7.76 3.34 4.64
CA GLU A 27 -8.88 4.25 4.38
C GLU A 27 -9.29 4.23 2.89
N LEU A 28 -8.32 4.22 1.98
CA LEU A 28 -8.57 4.15 0.55
C LEU A 28 -9.24 2.81 0.16
N LEU A 29 -8.73 1.69 0.66
CA LEU A 29 -9.28 0.37 0.37
C LEU A 29 -10.73 0.25 0.89
N GLN A 30 -11.03 0.78 2.07
CA GLN A 30 -12.40 0.84 2.60
C GLN A 30 -13.35 1.63 1.67
N ARG A 31 -12.91 2.80 1.21
CA ARG A 31 -13.70 3.63 0.27
C ARG A 31 -13.94 2.91 -1.06
N ILE A 32 -12.93 2.22 -1.60
CA ILE A 32 -13.09 1.45 -2.83
C ILE A 32 -14.06 0.29 -2.61
N ALA A 33 -13.93 -0.45 -1.50
CA ALA A 33 -14.82 -1.55 -1.16
C ALA A 33 -16.29 -1.11 -1.10
N ALA A 34 -16.56 0.04 -0.47
CA ALA A 34 -17.91 0.63 -0.43
C ALA A 34 -18.45 0.93 -1.84
N ARG A 35 -17.64 1.50 -2.72
CA ARG A 35 -18.03 1.79 -4.11
C ARG A 35 -18.30 0.52 -4.91
N VAL A 36 -17.52 -0.53 -4.70
CA VAL A 36 -17.73 -1.83 -5.34
C VAL A 36 -19.02 -2.48 -4.84
N ALA A 37 -19.31 -2.37 -3.53
CA ALA A 37 -20.56 -2.87 -2.96
C ALA A 37 -21.78 -2.19 -3.60
N VAL A 38 -21.77 -0.86 -3.72
CA VAL A 38 -22.83 -0.11 -4.44
C VAL A 38 -22.96 -0.57 -5.88
N ARG A 39 -21.84 -0.66 -6.61
CA ARG A 39 -21.83 -1.14 -8.01
C ARG A 39 -22.48 -2.52 -8.15
N ARG A 40 -22.14 -3.45 -7.27
CA ARG A 40 -22.71 -4.82 -7.26
C ARG A 40 -24.19 -4.80 -6.92
N ALA A 41 -24.61 -3.98 -5.95
CA ALA A 41 -26.03 -3.81 -5.61
C ALA A 41 -26.85 -3.24 -6.78
N SER A 42 -26.24 -2.40 -7.63
CA SER A 42 -26.84 -1.92 -8.88
C SER A 42 -26.83 -2.95 -10.02
N GLY A 43 -26.46 -4.21 -9.76
CA GLY A 43 -26.46 -5.29 -10.76
C GLY A 43 -25.27 -5.27 -11.72
N HIS A 44 -24.28 -4.40 -11.52
CA HIS A 44 -23.10 -4.35 -12.37
C HIS A 44 -22.03 -5.36 -11.94
N VAL A 45 -21.30 -5.87 -12.93
CA VAL A 45 -20.18 -6.79 -12.73
C VAL A 45 -19.07 -6.11 -11.90
N PRO A 46 -18.49 -6.80 -10.89
CA PRO A 46 -17.37 -6.26 -10.13
C PRO A 46 -16.13 -6.05 -11.03
N PRO A 47 -15.29 -5.05 -10.75
CA PRO A 47 -14.04 -4.87 -11.48
C PRO A 47 -13.11 -6.09 -11.32
N ASN A 48 -12.23 -6.29 -12.30
CA ASN A 48 -11.23 -7.37 -12.28
C ASN A 48 -9.82 -6.79 -12.39
N LEU A 49 -8.88 -7.30 -11.58
CA LEU A 49 -7.45 -7.03 -11.73
C LEU A 49 -6.72 -8.32 -12.12
N ALA A 50 -6.10 -8.31 -13.30
CA ALA A 50 -5.16 -9.33 -13.72
C ALA A 50 -3.73 -8.89 -13.33
N VAL A 51 -2.96 -9.79 -12.72
CA VAL A 51 -1.57 -9.49 -12.31
C VAL A 51 -0.61 -10.53 -12.90
N VAL A 52 0.28 -10.08 -13.76
CA VAL A 52 1.30 -10.91 -14.41
C VAL A 52 2.62 -10.81 -13.66
N LEU A 53 3.22 -11.97 -13.36
CA LEU A 53 4.58 -12.10 -12.84
C LEU A 53 5.43 -12.80 -13.88
N VAL A 54 6.59 -12.24 -14.21
CA VAL A 54 7.57 -12.84 -15.11
C VAL A 54 8.84 -13.14 -14.31
N GLY A 55 9.33 -14.37 -14.39
CA GLY A 55 10.46 -14.84 -13.58
C GLY A 55 10.06 -15.20 -12.15
N ALA A 56 11.06 -15.28 -11.27
CA ALA A 56 10.93 -15.80 -9.91
C ALA A 56 11.56 -14.90 -8.82
N ASP A 57 11.67 -13.60 -9.10
CA ASP A 57 12.18 -12.64 -8.11
C ASP A 57 11.33 -12.68 -6.81
N PRO A 58 11.92 -12.99 -5.64
CA PRO A 58 11.17 -13.13 -4.39
C PRO A 58 10.41 -11.86 -3.98
N ALA A 59 11.00 -10.67 -4.21
CA ALA A 59 10.35 -9.41 -3.88
C ALA A 59 9.10 -9.19 -4.75
N SER A 60 9.20 -9.44 -6.06
CA SER A 60 8.10 -9.36 -7.02
C SER A 60 6.96 -10.30 -6.65
N SER A 61 7.25 -11.53 -6.20
CA SER A 61 6.23 -12.46 -5.72
C SER A 61 5.42 -11.88 -4.55
N VAL A 62 6.09 -11.24 -3.59
CA VAL A 62 5.42 -10.56 -2.46
C VAL A 62 4.56 -9.41 -2.94
N TYR A 63 5.04 -8.58 -3.86
CA TYR A 63 4.26 -7.47 -4.41
C TYR A 63 3.02 -7.95 -5.18
N VAL A 64 3.15 -8.98 -6.00
CA VAL A 64 2.04 -9.58 -6.75
C VAL A 64 1.00 -10.16 -5.80
N ARG A 65 1.43 -10.88 -4.75
CA ARG A 65 0.56 -11.38 -3.69
C ARG A 65 -0.20 -10.25 -3.01
N ASN A 66 0.48 -9.16 -2.67
CA ASN A 66 -0.13 -8.01 -2.00
C ASN A 66 -1.17 -7.31 -2.91
N LYS A 67 -0.87 -7.14 -4.21
CA LYS A 67 -1.82 -6.61 -5.20
C LYS A 67 -3.07 -7.48 -5.28
N ARG A 68 -2.90 -8.80 -5.39
CA ARG A 68 -4.02 -9.77 -5.41
C ARG A 68 -4.84 -9.71 -4.13
N ARG A 69 -4.20 -9.61 -2.96
CA ARG A 69 -4.89 -9.48 -1.66
C ARG A 69 -5.72 -8.20 -1.58
N ALA A 70 -5.15 -7.06 -1.95
CA ALA A 70 -5.84 -5.77 -1.94
C ALA A 70 -7.06 -5.78 -2.88
N SER A 71 -6.92 -6.34 -4.08
CA SER A 71 -8.06 -6.50 -5.01
C SER A 71 -9.19 -7.33 -4.41
N LYS A 72 -8.87 -8.47 -3.77
CA LYS A 72 -9.90 -9.30 -3.11
C LYS A 72 -10.56 -8.54 -1.95
N GLN A 73 -9.79 -7.80 -1.15
CA GLN A 73 -10.30 -7.02 -0.02
C GLN A 73 -11.35 -5.98 -0.46
N VAL A 74 -11.18 -5.38 -1.63
CA VAL A 74 -12.15 -4.39 -2.16
C VAL A 74 -13.28 -5.01 -2.97
N GLY A 75 -13.36 -6.34 -3.05
CA GLY A 75 -14.41 -7.05 -3.77
C GLY A 75 -14.21 -7.13 -5.28
N PHE A 76 -12.98 -6.92 -5.77
CA PHE A 76 -12.63 -7.20 -7.16
C PHE A 76 -12.48 -8.71 -7.38
N SER A 77 -12.72 -9.14 -8.61
CA SER A 77 -12.17 -10.40 -9.09
C SER A 77 -10.65 -10.25 -9.26
N ALA A 78 -9.89 -11.25 -8.83
CA ALA A 78 -8.43 -11.27 -8.99
C ALA A 78 -8.03 -12.56 -9.70
N ARG A 79 -7.44 -12.44 -10.88
CA ARG A 79 -6.96 -13.56 -11.72
C ARG A 79 -5.47 -13.47 -11.96
#